data_AF-A0A522PT56-F1
#
_entry.id   AF-A0A522PT56-F1
#
_cell.length_a   1.000
_cell.length_b   1.000
_cell.length_c   1.000
_cell.angle_alpha   90.00
_cell.angle_beta   90.00
_cell.angle_gamma   90.00
#
_symmetry.space_group_name_H-M   'P 1'
#
loop_
_entity.id
_entity.type
_entity.pdbx_description
1 polymer ?
#
loop_
_entity_poly.entity_id
_entity_poly.type
_entity_poly.pdbx_seq_one_letter_code
_entity_poly.pdbx_strand_id
1 'polypeptide(L)'
;MGNRTMRLMAATLWVLLSTGAGNAAGPPAVVSTRTILATNAVHAGQTAKLAVLARIEPGYHINDHKPSLDYLIPTQVEFDASPSLRVEKVMYPRGKMVKFDFLDSPISVYESEVRLGSVLKVDGSVKPGTYTLRGKFMYQACNDYACLPPTSVSFELSVRVAPPSVPLKPANSEIFNTISFK
;
A
#
# COMPACT_ATOMS: atom_id res chain seq x y z
N MET A 1 -9.47 -13.62 87.49
CA MET A 1 -8.19 -13.98 86.83
C MET A 1 -8.49 -14.87 85.65
N GLY A 2 -8.47 -14.33 84.42
CA GLY A 2 -8.82 -15.05 83.21
C GLY A 2 -7.93 -14.60 82.05
N ASN A 3 -7.07 -15.52 81.60
CA ASN A 3 -6.14 -15.37 80.49
C ASN A 3 -6.87 -15.01 79.19
N ARG A 4 -6.40 -13.98 78.49
CA ARG A 4 -6.71 -13.75 77.07
C ARG A 4 -5.46 -13.94 76.24
N THR A 5 -5.43 -15.06 75.53
CA THR A 5 -4.44 -15.47 74.55
C THR A 5 -4.50 -14.58 73.31
N MET A 6 -3.33 -14.06 72.91
CA MET A 6 -3.14 -13.24 71.72
C MET A 6 -2.93 -14.16 70.51
N ARG A 7 -3.86 -14.14 69.54
CA ARG A 7 -3.71 -14.81 68.25
C ARG A 7 -3.22 -13.81 67.22
N LEU A 8 -1.99 -13.97 66.76
CA LEU A 8 -1.47 -13.28 65.57
C LEU A 8 -2.12 -13.87 64.31
N MET A 9 -2.87 -13.06 63.58
CA MET A 9 -3.29 -13.38 62.21
C MET A 9 -2.22 -12.87 61.23
N ALA A 10 -1.52 -13.79 60.57
CA ALA A 10 -0.66 -13.46 59.44
C ALA A 10 -1.55 -13.24 58.20
N ALA A 11 -1.61 -12.01 57.71
CA ALA A 11 -2.28 -11.67 56.46
C ALA A 11 -1.31 -11.88 55.29
N THR A 12 -1.54 -12.93 54.49
CA THR A 12 -0.80 -13.20 53.25
C THR A 12 -1.36 -12.33 52.12
N LEU A 13 -0.61 -11.30 51.75
CA LEU A 13 -0.94 -10.39 50.65
C LEU A 13 -0.58 -11.05 49.30
N TRP A 14 -1.58 -11.51 48.55
CA TRP A 14 -1.40 -12.00 47.17
C TRP A 14 -1.29 -10.81 46.21
N VAL A 15 -0.09 -10.52 45.74
CA VAL A 15 0.13 -9.54 44.66
C VAL A 15 -0.13 -10.22 43.32
N LEU A 16 -1.26 -9.88 42.70
CA LEU A 16 -1.56 -10.24 41.30
C LEU A 16 -0.71 -9.36 40.37
N LEU A 17 0.39 -9.89 39.83
CA LEU A 17 1.07 -9.28 38.69
C LEU A 17 0.20 -9.45 37.44
N SER A 18 -0.58 -8.42 37.11
CA SER A 18 -1.22 -8.32 35.80
C SER A 18 -0.16 -7.98 34.75
N THR A 19 0.30 -8.99 34.01
CA THR A 19 1.08 -8.80 32.78
C THR A 19 0.17 -8.21 31.71
N GLY A 20 0.13 -6.88 31.62
CA GLY A 20 -0.48 -6.20 30.48
C GLY A 20 0.31 -6.53 29.21
N ALA A 21 -0.29 -7.26 28.28
CA ALA A 21 0.25 -7.40 26.93
C ALA A 21 0.20 -6.02 26.28
N GLY A 22 1.35 -5.34 26.23
CA GLY A 22 1.50 -4.11 25.47
C GLY A 22 1.33 -4.43 23.98
N ASN A 23 0.19 -4.03 23.40
CA ASN A 23 0.05 -3.98 21.95
C ASN A 23 1.02 -2.92 21.45
N ALA A 24 2.18 -3.34 20.93
CA ALA A 24 3.02 -2.48 20.12
C ALA A 24 2.19 -2.11 18.88
N ALA A 25 1.60 -0.91 18.88
CA ALA A 25 0.98 -0.36 17.69
C ALA A 25 2.08 -0.20 16.63
N GLY A 26 1.90 -0.84 15.47
CA GLY A 26 2.79 -0.63 14.33
C GLY A 26 2.83 0.85 13.93
N PRO A 27 3.82 1.26 13.10
CA PRO A 27 3.89 2.63 12.62
C PRO A 27 2.56 3.05 11.96
N PRO A 28 2.16 4.33 12.08
CA PRO A 28 0.91 4.81 11.52
C PRO A 28 0.86 4.56 10.01
N ALA A 29 -0.27 4.04 9.53
CA ALA A 29 -0.51 3.84 8.11
C ALA A 29 -0.81 5.20 7.45
N VAL A 30 0.23 5.87 6.95
CA VAL A 30 0.15 7.22 6.33
C VAL A 30 -0.02 7.17 4.80
N VAL A 31 0.00 5.96 4.22
CA VAL A 31 -0.32 5.70 2.82
C VAL A 31 -1.39 4.62 2.75
N SER A 32 -2.40 4.84 1.92
CA SER A 32 -3.42 3.84 1.58
C SER A 32 -3.46 3.62 0.07
N THR A 33 -3.82 2.42 -0.36
CA THR A 33 -3.82 2.05 -1.78
C THR A 33 -5.21 1.63 -2.26
N ARG A 34 -5.49 1.91 -3.54
CA ARG A 34 -6.64 1.40 -4.27
C ARG A 34 -6.22 0.98 -5.67
N THR A 35 -6.74 -0.15 -6.14
CA THR A 35 -6.47 -0.63 -7.50
C THR A 35 -7.72 -0.54 -8.36
N ILE A 36 -7.54 -0.25 -9.65
CA ILE A 36 -8.63 -0.14 -10.63
C ILE A 36 -8.20 -0.61 -12.01
N LEU A 37 -9.19 -0.90 -12.86
CA LEU A 37 -9.04 -1.19 -14.29
C LEU A 37 -9.72 -0.12 -15.14
N ALA A 38 -9.20 0.10 -16.35
CA ALA A 38 -9.78 1.01 -17.33
C ALA A 38 -11.07 0.46 -17.99
N THR A 39 -11.38 -0.81 -17.72
CA THR A 39 -12.59 -1.49 -18.18
C THR A 39 -13.19 -2.28 -17.01
N ASN A 40 -14.50 -2.51 -17.06
CA ASN A 40 -15.21 -3.28 -16.03
C ASN A 40 -14.89 -4.79 -16.02
N ALA A 41 -14.28 -5.29 -17.10
CA ALA A 41 -13.81 -6.66 -17.28
C ALA A 41 -12.74 -6.70 -18.38
N VAL A 42 -12.13 -7.86 -18.54
CA VAL A 42 -11.15 -8.16 -19.60
C VAL A 42 -11.53 -9.48 -20.25
N HIS A 43 -11.22 -9.70 -21.53
CA HIS A 43 -11.36 -11.03 -22.13
C HIS A 43 -10.09 -11.85 -21.95
N ALA A 44 -10.21 -13.18 -21.99
CA ALA A 44 -9.05 -14.06 -22.01
C ALA A 44 -8.14 -13.74 -23.22
N GLY A 45 -6.82 -13.77 -23.01
CA GLY A 45 -5.83 -13.45 -24.04
C GLY A 45 -5.71 -11.97 -24.40
N GLN A 46 -6.49 -11.09 -23.76
CA GLN A 46 -6.46 -9.65 -23.99
C GLN A 46 -5.70 -8.92 -22.88
N THR A 47 -5.48 -7.63 -23.12
CA THR A 47 -4.86 -6.73 -22.15
C THR A 47 -5.86 -5.72 -21.60
N ALA A 48 -5.56 -5.19 -20.43
CA ALA A 48 -6.26 -4.05 -19.85
C ALA A 48 -5.28 -3.13 -19.15
N LYS A 49 -5.61 -1.82 -19.11
CA LYS A 49 -4.85 -0.88 -18.29
C LYS A 49 -5.30 -1.05 -16.83
N LEU A 50 -4.33 -1.18 -15.94
CA LEU A 50 -4.52 -1.19 -14.49
C LEU A 50 -3.89 0.06 -13.89
N ALA A 51 -4.42 0.54 -12.78
CA ALA A 51 -3.79 1.57 -11.98
C ALA A 51 -3.74 1.19 -10.50
N VAL A 52 -2.62 1.55 -9.85
CA VAL A 52 -2.47 1.57 -8.40
C VAL A 52 -2.46 3.03 -7.98
N LEU A 53 -3.43 3.41 -7.15
CA LEU A 53 -3.58 4.76 -6.62
C LEU A 53 -3.14 4.72 -5.17
N ALA A 54 -2.11 5.46 -4.81
CA ALA A 54 -1.66 5.57 -3.43
C ALA A 54 -1.96 6.99 -2.92
N ARG A 55 -2.85 7.08 -1.93
CA ARG A 55 -3.17 8.32 -1.22
C ARG A 55 -2.21 8.47 -0.04
N ILE A 56 -1.64 9.66 0.08
CA ILE A 56 -0.66 10.02 1.10
C ILE A 56 -1.34 11.02 2.05
N GLU A 57 -1.30 10.74 3.35
CA GLU A 57 -1.95 11.62 4.33
C GLU A 57 -1.31 13.02 4.35
N PRO A 58 -2.10 14.09 4.60
CA PRO A 58 -1.57 15.44 4.68
C PRO A 58 -0.41 15.57 5.69
N GLY A 59 0.59 16.38 5.33
CA GLY A 59 1.81 16.55 6.13
C GLY A 59 2.87 15.46 5.92
N TYR A 60 2.59 14.46 5.08
CA TYR A 60 3.57 13.46 4.65
C TYR A 60 3.87 13.53 3.16
N HIS A 61 5.07 13.10 2.81
CA HIS A 61 5.50 12.83 1.45
C HIS A 61 6.22 11.48 1.38
N ILE A 62 6.33 10.90 0.19
CA ILE A 62 7.16 9.73 -0.08
C ILE A 62 8.16 10.04 -1.20
N ASN A 63 9.32 9.40 -1.20
CA ASN A 63 10.31 9.63 -2.26
C ASN A 63 9.80 9.17 -3.63
N ASP A 64 10.25 9.83 -4.71
CA ASP A 64 10.03 9.39 -6.09
C ASP A 64 10.51 7.93 -6.29
N HIS A 65 9.98 7.23 -7.30
CA HIS A 65 10.54 5.96 -7.77
C HIS A 65 11.99 6.09 -8.27
N LYS A 66 12.33 7.27 -8.79
CA LYS A 66 13.71 7.65 -9.10
C LYS A 66 14.12 8.84 -8.22
N PRO A 67 14.49 8.60 -6.96
CA PRO A 67 14.87 9.66 -6.04
C PRO A 67 16.02 10.51 -6.58
N SER A 68 16.08 11.76 -6.15
CA SER A 68 17.14 12.68 -6.58
C SER A 68 18.50 12.39 -5.93
N LEU A 69 18.53 11.59 -4.87
CA LEU A 69 19.71 11.24 -4.08
C LEU A 69 19.71 9.73 -3.81
N ASP A 70 20.85 9.08 -3.99
CA ASP A 70 20.95 7.61 -4.00
C ASP A 70 20.66 6.93 -2.66
N TYR A 71 20.73 7.68 -1.56
CA TYR A 71 20.45 7.16 -0.22
C TYR A 71 18.96 7.22 0.15
N LEU A 72 18.11 7.85 -0.68
CA LEU A 72 16.67 7.90 -0.46
C LEU A 72 16.02 6.60 -0.89
N ILE A 73 15.11 6.10 -0.05
CA ILE A 73 14.42 4.83 -0.33
C ILE A 73 13.30 5.08 -1.33
N PRO A 74 13.36 4.48 -2.54
CA PRO A 74 12.41 4.77 -3.62
C PRO A 74 11.02 4.20 -3.34
N THR A 75 10.00 4.85 -3.90
CA THR A 75 8.68 4.23 -4.04
C THR A 75 8.73 3.09 -5.06
N GLN A 76 8.23 1.92 -4.71
CA GLN A 76 8.17 0.75 -5.59
C GLN A 76 6.84 0.01 -5.48
N VAL A 77 6.43 -0.63 -6.56
CA VAL A 77 5.31 -1.55 -6.61
C VAL A 77 5.78 -2.90 -7.13
N GLU A 78 5.44 -3.94 -6.37
CA GLU A 78 5.66 -5.32 -6.75
C GLU A 78 4.32 -6.05 -6.83
N PHE A 79 4.15 -6.89 -7.84
CA PHE A 79 2.99 -7.75 -7.99
C PHE A 79 3.39 -9.19 -7.70
N ASP A 80 2.54 -9.91 -6.97
CA ASP A 80 2.73 -11.32 -6.72
C ASP A 80 2.60 -12.10 -8.03
N ALA A 81 3.38 -13.18 -8.16
CA ALA A 81 3.28 -14.05 -9.32
C ALA A 81 1.86 -14.65 -9.42
N SER A 82 1.29 -14.63 -10.62
CA SER A 82 -0.01 -15.24 -10.89
C SER A 82 0.05 -16.08 -12.17
N PRO A 83 -0.54 -17.29 -12.17
CA PRO A 83 -0.55 -18.17 -13.34
C PRO A 83 -1.45 -17.64 -14.47
N SER A 84 -2.44 -16.80 -14.16
CA SER A 84 -3.45 -16.32 -15.11
C SER A 84 -3.34 -14.84 -15.46
N LEU A 85 -2.66 -14.06 -14.61
CA LEU A 85 -2.57 -12.61 -14.71
C LEU A 85 -1.11 -12.19 -14.68
N ARG A 86 -0.67 -11.47 -15.71
CA ARG A 86 0.69 -10.95 -15.80
C ARG A 86 0.67 -9.45 -15.93
N VAL A 87 1.38 -8.78 -15.03
CA VAL A 87 1.58 -7.34 -15.10
C VAL A 87 2.85 -7.06 -15.89
N GLU A 88 2.77 -6.13 -16.85
CA GLU A 88 3.96 -5.63 -17.52
C GLU A 88 4.73 -4.64 -16.62
N LYS A 89 5.55 -3.77 -17.21
CA LYS A 89 6.27 -2.74 -16.46
C LYS A 89 5.29 -1.80 -15.73
N VAL A 90 5.67 -1.33 -14.54
CA VAL A 90 4.95 -0.26 -13.84
C VAL A 90 5.46 1.10 -14.33
N MET A 91 4.52 1.97 -14.70
CA MET A 91 4.77 3.35 -15.09
C MET A 91 4.52 4.26 -13.90
N TYR A 92 5.59 4.94 -13.48
CA TYR A 92 5.58 5.89 -12.38
C TYR A 92 5.49 7.31 -12.95
N PRO A 93 4.65 8.18 -12.37
CA PRO A 93 4.69 9.60 -12.73
C PRO A 93 6.00 10.22 -12.24
N ARG A 94 6.38 11.35 -12.82
CA ARG A 94 7.51 12.13 -12.30
C ARG A 94 7.13 12.74 -10.95
N GLY A 95 8.00 12.62 -9.95
CA GLY A 95 7.83 13.33 -8.69
C GLY A 95 8.02 14.84 -8.84
N LYS A 96 7.57 15.56 -7.82
CA LYS A 96 7.73 17.01 -7.70
C LYS A 96 9.02 17.30 -6.94
N MET A 97 9.83 18.23 -7.44
CA MET A 97 10.98 18.72 -6.70
C MET A 97 10.50 19.62 -5.55
N VAL A 98 10.80 19.23 -4.32
CA VAL A 98 10.45 19.98 -3.12
C VAL A 98 11.71 20.25 -2.31
N LYS A 99 11.88 21.51 -1.91
CA LYS A 99 12.95 21.93 -1.00
C LYS A 99 12.39 21.92 0.42
N PHE A 100 12.99 21.11 1.27
CA PHE A 100 12.72 21.10 2.70
C PHE A 100 13.82 21.89 3.43
N ASP A 101 13.46 22.58 4.51
CA ASP A 101 14.38 23.46 5.25
C ASP A 101 15.57 22.71 5.85
N PHE A 102 15.41 21.42 6.12
CA PHE A 102 16.44 20.55 6.70
C PHE A 102 17.36 19.87 5.66
N LEU A 103 17.14 20.10 4.37
CA LEU A 103 17.99 19.55 3.30
C LEU A 103 18.73 20.67 2.57
N ASP A 104 19.93 20.42 2.07
CA ASP A 104 20.70 21.39 1.28
C ASP A 104 20.18 21.54 -0.16
N SER A 105 19.57 20.50 -0.71
CA SER A 105 19.06 20.46 -2.08
C SER A 105 17.60 19.98 -2.13
N PRO A 106 16.81 20.43 -3.12
CA PRO A 106 15.47 19.89 -3.33
C PRO A 106 15.54 18.41 -3.72
N ILE A 107 14.54 17.64 -3.30
CA ILE A 107 14.39 16.22 -3.61
C ILE A 107 13.08 15.96 -4.35
N SER A 108 13.06 14.95 -5.22
CA SER A 108 11.84 14.52 -5.92
C SER A 108 10.98 13.64 -5.02
N VAL A 109 9.73 14.07 -4.80
CA VAL A 109 8.77 13.41 -3.92
C VAL A 109 7.38 13.29 -4.55
N TYR A 110 6.56 12.41 -4.00
CA TYR A 110 5.12 12.38 -4.21
C TYR A 110 4.39 12.90 -2.97
N GLU A 111 3.32 13.67 -3.20
CA GLU A 111 2.44 14.26 -2.18
C GLU A 111 0.97 14.00 -2.58
N SER A 112 0.06 13.98 -1.61
CA SER A 112 -1.40 13.82 -1.78
C SER A 112 -1.87 12.51 -2.41
N GLU A 113 -1.60 12.28 -3.69
CA GLU A 113 -1.94 11.05 -4.40
C GLU A 113 -0.93 10.80 -5.54
N VAL A 114 -0.42 9.57 -5.62
CA VAL A 114 0.38 9.09 -6.75
C VAL A 114 -0.41 8.03 -7.53
N ARG A 115 -0.41 8.16 -8.86
CA ARG A 115 -1.14 7.29 -9.78
C ARG A 115 -0.17 6.53 -10.65
N LEU A 116 -0.06 5.22 -10.42
CA LEU A 116 0.83 4.34 -11.14
C LEU A 116 0.03 3.55 -12.16
N GLY A 117 0.53 3.47 -13.39
CA GLY A 117 -0.09 2.69 -14.45
C GLY A 117 0.63 1.38 -14.68
N SER A 118 -0.08 0.35 -15.15
CA SER A 118 0.54 -0.79 -15.82
C SER A 118 -0.42 -1.42 -16.82
N VAL A 119 0.11 -2.31 -17.65
CA VAL A 119 -0.68 -3.16 -18.56
C VAL A 119 -0.81 -4.54 -17.93
N LEU A 120 -2.05 -4.95 -17.69
CA LEU A 120 -2.41 -6.30 -17.29
C LEU A 120 -2.63 -7.15 -18.53
N LYS A 121 -2.00 -8.33 -18.58
CA LYS A 121 -2.27 -9.39 -19.55
C LYS A 121 -3.03 -10.52 -18.88
N VAL A 122 -4.15 -10.93 -19.47
CA VAL A 122 -4.89 -12.12 -19.07
C VAL A 122 -4.46 -13.27 -19.96
N ASP A 123 -4.09 -14.40 -19.38
CA ASP A 123 -3.73 -15.59 -20.16
C ASP A 123 -4.91 -16.08 -21.04
N GLY A 124 -4.59 -16.61 -22.22
CA GLY A 124 -5.60 -17.05 -23.20
C GLY A 124 -6.42 -18.27 -22.78
N SER A 125 -5.87 -19.11 -21.89
CA SER A 125 -6.53 -20.32 -21.40
C SER A 125 -7.50 -20.08 -20.24
N VAL A 126 -7.56 -18.85 -19.74
CA VAL A 126 -8.36 -18.46 -18.58
C VAL A 126 -9.84 -18.52 -18.90
N LYS A 127 -10.60 -19.22 -18.06
CA LYS A 127 -12.06 -19.30 -18.19
C LYS A 127 -12.72 -18.01 -17.67
N PRO A 128 -13.94 -17.66 -18.14
CA PRO A 128 -14.70 -16.57 -17.54
C PRO A 128 -14.87 -16.76 -16.04
N GLY A 129 -14.66 -15.70 -15.26
CA GLY A 129 -14.59 -15.78 -13.80
C GLY A 129 -14.02 -14.51 -13.18
N THR A 130 -13.79 -14.55 -11.86
CA THR A 130 -13.13 -13.47 -11.12
C THR A 130 -11.81 -13.98 -10.57
N TYR A 131 -10.74 -13.22 -10.79
CA TYR A 131 -9.38 -13.55 -10.40
C TYR A 131 -8.82 -12.41 -9.55
N THR A 132 -8.08 -12.76 -8.50
CA THR A 132 -7.42 -11.77 -7.65
C THR A 132 -5.95 -11.68 -8.03
N LEU A 133 -5.51 -10.46 -8.34
CA LEU A 133 -4.10 -10.10 -8.43
C LEU A 133 -3.70 -9.40 -7.13
N ARG A 134 -2.60 -9.82 -6.53
CA ARG A 134 -2.07 -9.26 -5.28
C ARG A 134 -0.77 -8.52 -5.55
N GLY A 135 -0.42 -7.61 -4.65
CA GLY A 135 0.86 -6.91 -4.71
C GLY A 135 1.09 -6.05 -3.48
N LYS A 136 2.23 -5.35 -3.49
CA LYS A 136 2.68 -4.48 -2.40
C LYS A 136 3.13 -3.15 -2.96
N PHE A 137 2.73 -2.08 -2.30
CA PHE A 137 3.23 -0.73 -2.51
C PHE A 137 4.24 -0.41 -1.41
N MET A 138 5.51 -0.32 -1.76
CA MET A 138 6.64 -0.11 -0.86
C MET A 138 7.08 1.34 -0.90
N TYR A 139 7.34 1.93 0.26
CA TYR A 139 7.67 3.33 0.38
C TYR A 139 8.41 3.63 1.69
N GLN A 140 8.99 4.82 1.75
CA GLN A 140 9.38 5.47 2.99
C GLN A 140 8.69 6.83 3.04
N ALA A 141 7.89 7.05 4.09
CA ALA A 141 7.22 8.34 4.30
C ALA A 141 8.04 9.21 5.23
N CYS A 142 8.11 10.50 4.91
CA CYS A 142 8.73 11.51 5.74
C CYS A 142 7.77 12.68 5.93
N ASN A 143 7.92 13.38 7.05
CA ASN A 143 7.30 14.68 7.30
C ASN A 143 8.42 15.73 7.45
N ASP A 144 8.06 16.92 7.96
CA ASP A 144 9.00 18.03 8.09
C ASP A 144 10.09 17.82 9.17
N TYR A 145 9.99 16.75 9.97
CA TYR A 145 10.86 16.50 11.11
C TYR A 145 11.68 15.22 10.98
N ALA A 146 11.09 14.17 10.40
CA ALA A 146 11.69 12.86 10.35
C ALA A 146 11.09 11.98 9.24
N CYS A 147 11.87 10.97 8.86
CA CYS A 147 11.38 9.84 8.08
C CYS A 147 10.93 8.71 9.00
N LEU A 148 9.80 8.10 8.67
CA LEU A 148 9.36 6.84 9.25
C LEU A 148 10.24 5.68 8.74
N PRO A 149 10.27 4.54 9.45
CA PRO A 149 10.83 3.32 8.90
C PRO A 149 10.17 2.96 7.56
N PRO A 150 10.93 2.44 6.58
CA PRO A 150 10.37 1.91 5.34
C PRO A 150 9.32 0.85 5.62
N THR A 151 8.24 0.86 4.85
CA THR A 151 7.14 -0.08 5.01
C THR A 151 6.46 -0.38 3.68
N SER A 152 5.45 -1.25 3.72
CA SER A 152 4.65 -1.56 2.54
C SER A 152 3.16 -1.68 2.89
N VAL A 153 2.32 -1.36 1.91
CA VAL A 153 0.87 -1.57 1.96
C VAL A 153 0.52 -2.63 0.93
N SER A 154 0.01 -3.77 1.38
CA SER A 154 -0.53 -4.79 0.49
C SER A 154 -1.81 -4.29 -0.18
N PHE A 155 -2.01 -4.67 -1.43
CA PHE A 155 -3.23 -4.39 -2.17
C PHE A 155 -3.71 -5.63 -2.94
N GLU A 156 -4.99 -5.60 -3.29
CA GLU A 156 -5.61 -6.59 -4.15
C GLU A 156 -6.32 -5.89 -5.31
N LEU A 157 -6.32 -6.52 -6.48
CA LEU A 157 -7.12 -6.14 -7.64
C LEU A 157 -7.99 -7.32 -8.06
N SER A 158 -9.30 -7.10 -8.05
CA SER A 158 -10.27 -8.05 -8.59
C SER A 158 -10.40 -7.86 -10.11
N VAL A 159 -10.02 -8.88 -10.87
CA VAL A 159 -10.07 -8.91 -12.33
C VAL A 159 -11.20 -9.83 -12.77
N ARG A 160 -12.26 -9.23 -13.33
CA ARG A 160 -13.33 -10.00 -13.98
C ARG A 160 -12.92 -10.36 -15.40
N VAL A 161 -12.82 -11.66 -15.68
CA VAL A 161 -12.66 -12.20 -17.02
C VAL A 161 -14.06 -12.50 -17.58
N ALA A 162 -14.46 -11.79 -18.63
CA ALA A 162 -15.79 -11.91 -19.22
C ALA A 162 -15.84 -12.98 -20.33
N PRO A 163 -17.00 -13.61 -20.58
CA PRO A 163 -17.21 -14.40 -21.79
C PRO A 163 -16.98 -13.55 -23.05
N PRO A 164 -16.49 -14.13 -24.17
CA PRO A 164 -16.23 -13.38 -25.40
C PRO A 164 -17.45 -12.66 -25.97
N SER A 165 -18.66 -13.17 -25.71
CA SER A 165 -19.92 -12.57 -26.15
C SER A 165 -20.35 -11.34 -25.35
N VAL A 166 -19.72 -11.06 -24.21
CA VAL A 166 -20.09 -9.95 -23.33
C VAL A 166 -19.24 -8.71 -23.68
N PRO A 167 -19.86 -7.59 -24.12
CA PRO A 167 -19.14 -6.36 -24.38
C PRO A 167 -18.50 -5.78 -23.12
N LEU A 168 -17.27 -5.27 -23.27
CA LEU A 168 -16.57 -4.56 -22.20
C LEU A 168 -17.02 -3.10 -22.16
N LYS A 169 -17.14 -2.53 -20.97
CA LYS A 169 -17.45 -1.10 -20.77
C LYS A 169 -16.23 -0.39 -20.20
N PRO A 170 -15.91 0.82 -20.68
CA PRO A 170 -14.93 1.69 -20.01
C PRO A 170 -15.29 1.91 -18.54
N ALA A 171 -14.27 2.01 -17.70
CA ALA A 171 -14.39 2.31 -16.29
C ALA A 171 -13.25 3.25 -15.87
N ASN A 172 -13.52 4.15 -14.93
CA ASN A 172 -12.52 5.07 -14.35
C ASN A 172 -11.77 5.92 -15.39
N SER A 173 -12.41 6.28 -16.51
CA SER A 173 -11.77 6.95 -17.64
C SER A 173 -11.11 8.28 -17.22
N GLU A 174 -11.70 8.99 -16.28
CA GLU A 174 -11.18 10.22 -15.68
C GLU A 174 -9.82 10.03 -14.99
N ILE A 175 -9.54 8.83 -14.46
CA ILE A 175 -8.24 8.50 -13.86
C ILE A 175 -7.25 8.05 -14.92
N PHE A 176 -7.67 7.17 -15.84
CA PHE A 176 -6.78 6.64 -16.87
C PHE A 176 -6.33 7.67 -17.90
N ASN A 177 -7.10 8.73 -18.11
CA ASN A 177 -6.71 9.86 -18.96
C ASN A 177 -5.58 10.71 -18.36
N THR A 178 -5.29 10.58 -17.06
CA THR A 178 -4.20 11.32 -16.39
C THR A 178 -2.91 10.49 -16.23
N ILE A 179 -2.90 9.24 -16.67
CA ILE A 179 -1.75 8.33 -16.51
C ILE A 179 -1.06 8.15 -17.87
N SER A 180 0.27 8.30 -17.90
CA SER A 180 1.07 8.02 -19.08
C SER A 180 1.41 6.53 -19.16
N PHE A 181 0.96 5.86 -20.23
CA PHE A 181 1.22 4.44 -20.52
C PHE A 181 2.33 4.24 -21.56
N LYS A 182 3.27 5.18 -21.65
CA LYS A 182 4.41 5.12 -22.57
C LYS A 182 5.65 4.56 -21.88
#